data_AF-A0A962YR40-F1
#
_entry.id   AF-A0A962YR40-F1
#
_cell.length_a   1.000
_cell.length_b   1.000
_cell.length_c   1.000
_cell.angle_alpha   90.00
_cell.angle_beta   90.00
_cell.angle_gamma   90.00
#
_symmetry.space_group_name_H-M   'P 1'
#
loop_
_entity.id
_entity.type
_entity.pdbx_description
1 polymer ?
#
loop_
_entity_poly.entity_id
_entity_poly.type
_entity_poly.pdbx_seq_one_letter_code
_entity_poly.pdbx_strand_id
1 'polypeptide(L)'
;MALDRGIQSSIDDYGTGYYSLQYLKHLLVDVPKIDRAFIKTLVEGRVNQAIVRSTIDLCHTLDIRVVAEGVEDRQVLDRLMAMGCDMAQGYYLSHPLPMDRLLARLDQDSFRFE
;
A
#
# COMPACT_ATOMS: atom_id res chain seq x y z
N MET A 1 21.81 4.15 11.03
CA MET A 1 21.60 4.75 12.37
C MET A 1 20.15 4.67 12.87
N ALA A 2 19.11 4.86 12.05
CA ALA A 2 17.72 4.61 12.50
C ALA A 2 17.30 3.11 12.42
N LEU A 3 17.78 2.39 11.41
CA LEU A 3 17.39 1.01 11.11
C LEU A 3 17.93 -0.03 12.11
N ASP A 4 19.06 0.22 12.76
CA ASP A 4 19.67 -0.70 13.75
C ASP A 4 18.90 -0.77 15.09
N ARG A 5 17.75 -0.08 15.21
CA ARG A 5 16.91 -0.02 16.43
C ARG A 5 15.54 -0.70 16.27
N GLY A 6 15.33 -1.49 15.21
CA GLY A 6 14.04 -2.15 14.95
C GLY A 6 12.95 -1.18 14.47
N ILE A 7 13.34 -0.03 13.92
CA ILE A 7 12.43 0.98 13.36
C ILE A 7 12.25 0.66 11.88
N GLN A 8 11.01 0.40 11.47
CA GLN A 8 10.64 0.23 10.07
C GLN A 8 10.34 1.58 9.41
N SER A 9 10.71 1.73 8.14
CA SER A 9 10.53 2.95 7.34
C SER A 9 9.71 2.70 6.08
N SER A 10 8.77 3.57 5.74
CA SER A 10 7.94 3.46 4.52
C SER A 10 8.14 4.67 3.60
N ILE A 11 7.99 4.47 2.29
CA ILE A 11 7.97 5.56 1.30
C ILE A 11 6.53 5.90 0.97
N ASP A 12 6.15 7.15 1.21
CA ASP A 12 4.88 7.75 0.79
C ASP A 12 5.00 8.22 -0.68
N ASP A 13 3.87 8.19 -1.41
CA ASP A 13 3.75 8.71 -2.78
C ASP A 13 4.69 8.08 -3.83
N TYR A 14 4.97 6.77 -3.72
CA TYR A 14 5.76 6.07 -4.73
C TYR A 14 5.11 6.17 -6.12
N GLY A 15 5.91 6.61 -7.10
CA GLY A 15 5.44 6.84 -8.46
C GLY A 15 5.07 8.29 -8.79
N THR A 16 5.22 9.24 -7.86
CA THR A 16 5.08 10.68 -8.13
C THR A 16 6.44 11.41 -8.05
N GLY A 17 6.77 12.21 -9.07
CA GLY A 17 7.93 13.13 -9.06
C GLY A 17 9.32 12.48 -8.85
N TYR A 18 9.82 12.54 -7.61
CA TYR A 18 11.23 12.31 -7.24
C TYR A 18 11.57 10.87 -6.82
N TYR A 19 10.58 10.06 -6.39
CA TYR A 19 10.81 8.69 -5.90
C TYR A 19 10.59 7.65 -7.02
N SER A 20 11.67 7.36 -7.76
CA SER A 20 11.67 6.44 -8.90
C SER A 20 12.16 5.02 -8.54
N LEU A 21 12.03 4.08 -9.48
CA LEU A 21 12.63 2.72 -9.42
C LEU A 21 14.10 2.71 -8.98
N GLN A 22 14.85 3.77 -9.27
CA GLN A 22 16.26 3.88 -8.92
C GLN A 22 16.48 3.98 -7.40
N TYR A 23 15.50 4.50 -6.66
CA TYR A 23 15.53 4.64 -5.21
C TYR A 23 15.17 3.33 -4.49
N LEU A 24 14.29 2.50 -5.06
CA LEU A 24 13.93 1.18 -4.51
C LEU A 24 15.15 0.27 -4.27
N LYS A 25 16.18 0.38 -5.11
CA LYS A 25 17.43 -0.39 -4.97
C LYS A 25 18.29 0.03 -3.76
N HIS A 26 18.17 1.28 -3.32
CA HIS A 26 19.07 1.88 -2.33
C HIS A 26 18.42 2.15 -0.98
N LEU A 27 17.10 2.03 -0.91
CA LEU A 27 16.35 2.23 0.31
C LEU A 27 16.16 0.91 1.04
N LEU A 28 16.72 0.85 2.25
CA LEU A 28 16.34 -0.07 3.31
C LEU A 28 14.92 0.28 3.81
N VAL A 29 13.94 0.37 2.92
CA VAL A 29 12.55 0.73 3.24
C VAL A 29 11.71 -0.52 3.33
N ASP A 30 10.92 -0.57 4.38
CA ASP A 30 10.22 -1.73 4.87
C ASP A 30 8.89 -1.97 4.15
N VAL A 31 8.23 -0.93 3.59
CA VAL A 31 6.97 -1.07 2.83
C VAL A 31 6.71 0.14 1.91
N PRO A 32 6.69 0.03 0.56
CA PRO A 32 6.27 1.08 -0.35
C PRO A 32 4.75 1.23 -0.36
N LYS A 33 4.27 2.48 -0.45
CA LYS A 33 2.85 2.78 -0.60
C LYS A 33 2.57 3.27 -2.02
N ILE A 34 1.66 2.60 -2.74
CA ILE A 34 1.22 2.96 -4.08
C ILE A 34 0.17 4.08 -3.95
N ASP A 35 0.47 5.24 -4.54
CA ASP A 35 -0.36 6.44 -4.43
C ASP A 35 -1.78 6.25 -4.99
N ARG A 36 -2.72 6.98 -4.36
CA ARG A 36 -4.14 6.99 -4.71
C ARG A 36 -4.42 7.33 -6.16
N ALA A 37 -3.57 8.11 -6.84
CA ALA A 37 -3.79 8.48 -8.24
C ALA A 37 -3.81 7.24 -9.15
N PHE A 38 -2.97 6.24 -8.86
CA PHE A 38 -2.96 4.97 -9.57
C PHE A 38 -4.15 4.08 -9.16
N ILE A 39 -4.48 4.08 -7.87
CA ILE A 39 -5.54 3.22 -7.30
C ILE A 39 -6.94 3.67 -7.76
N LYS A 40 -7.22 4.97 -7.79
CA LYS A 40 -8.53 5.54 -8.14
C LYS A 40 -9.02 5.15 -9.53
N THR A 41 -8.11 4.86 -10.45
CA THR A 41 -8.42 4.51 -11.85
C THR A 41 -8.01 3.08 -12.18
N LEU A 42 -7.80 2.24 -11.17
CA LEU A 42 -7.30 0.87 -11.32
C LEU A 42 -8.27 -0.02 -12.11
N VAL A 43 -9.57 0.10 -11.90
CA VAL A 43 -10.57 -0.78 -12.54
C VAL A 43 -10.63 -0.57 -14.06
N GLU A 44 -10.59 0.69 -14.51
CA GLU A 44 -10.79 1.06 -15.91
C GLU A 44 -9.47 1.27 -16.68
N GLY A 45 -8.39 1.66 -15.99
CA GLY A 45 -7.13 2.06 -16.59
C GLY A 45 -6.15 0.91 -16.80
N ARG A 46 -6.07 0.36 -18.02
CA ARG A 46 -5.08 -0.70 -18.38
C ARG A 46 -3.64 -0.33 -18.03
N VAL A 47 -3.26 0.94 -18.23
CA VAL A 47 -1.91 1.43 -17.90
C VAL A 47 -1.68 1.39 -16.39
N ASN A 48 -2.65 1.85 -15.60
CA ASN A 48 -2.53 1.86 -14.14
C ASN A 48 -2.51 0.43 -13.58
N GLN A 49 -3.30 -0.49 -14.14
CA GLN A 49 -3.20 -1.91 -13.79
C GLN A 49 -1.80 -2.48 -14.04
N ALA A 50 -1.18 -2.14 -15.17
CA ALA A 50 0.16 -2.59 -15.50
C ALA A 50 1.21 -2.01 -14.53
N ILE A 51 1.12 -0.71 -14.21
CA ILE A 51 2.02 -0.05 -13.25
C ILE A 51 1.88 -0.64 -11.85
N VAL A 52 0.64 -0.78 -11.36
CA VAL A 52 0.36 -1.33 -10.03
C VAL A 52 0.84 -2.77 -9.93
N ARG A 53 0.50 -3.63 -10.91
CA ARG A 53 0.97 -5.02 -10.93
C ARG A 53 2.50 -5.12 -10.98
N SER A 54 3.14 -4.36 -11.87
CA SER A 54 4.62 -4.37 -11.96
C SER A 54 5.28 -3.89 -10.68
N THR A 55 4.66 -2.95 -9.96
CA THR A 55 5.15 -2.47 -8.67
C THR A 55 5.04 -3.55 -7.60
N ILE A 56 3.89 -4.24 -7.52
CA ILE A 56 3.67 -5.36 -6.59
C ILE A 56 4.70 -6.47 -6.88
N ASP A 57 4.81 -6.91 -8.13
CA ASP A 57 5.72 -7.98 -8.54
C ASP A 57 7.19 -7.64 -8.23
N LEU A 58 7.60 -6.38 -8.43
CA LEU A 58 8.94 -5.91 -8.10
C LEU A 58 9.20 -5.92 -6.60
N CYS A 59 8.25 -5.43 -5.79
CA CYS A 59 8.39 -5.42 -4.34
C CYS A 59 8.54 -6.85 -3.81
N HIS A 60 7.69 -7.77 -4.28
CA HIS A 60 7.76 -9.18 -3.92
C HIS A 60 9.07 -9.84 -4.37
N THR A 61 9.60 -9.50 -5.54
CA THR A 61 10.91 -9.98 -6.00
C THR A 61 12.07 -9.53 -5.10
N LEU A 62 11.89 -8.41 -4.40
CA LEU A 62 12.85 -7.85 -3.46
C LEU A 62 12.58 -8.27 -2.00
N ASP A 63 11.62 -9.18 -1.76
CA ASP A 63 11.13 -9.59 -0.44
C ASP A 63 10.57 -8.42 0.40
N ILE A 64 9.96 -7.45 -0.28
CA ILE A 64 9.35 -6.24 0.31
C ILE A 64 7.82 -6.33 0.17
N ARG A 65 7.10 -6.05 1.25
CA ARG A 65 5.63 -5.94 1.23
C ARG A 65 5.19 -4.59 0.66
N VAL A 66 3.98 -4.50 0.10
CA VAL A 66 3.45 -3.27 -0.49
C VAL A 66 2.06 -2.90 0.03
N VAL A 67 1.80 -1.60 0.17
CA VAL A 67 0.49 -1.05 0.58
C VAL A 67 -0.13 -0.27 -0.58
N ALA A 68 -1.41 -0.48 -0.86
CA ALA A 68 -2.18 0.38 -1.78
C ALA A 68 -2.97 1.44 -1.02
N GLU A 69 -2.90 2.71 -1.46
CA GLU A 69 -3.61 3.83 -0.83
C GLU A 69 -4.81 4.33 -1.63
N GLY A 70 -5.83 4.82 -0.93
CA GLY A 70 -7.01 5.42 -1.55
C GLY A 70 -8.01 4.40 -2.09
N VAL A 71 -8.15 3.24 -1.44
CA VAL A 71 -9.18 2.25 -1.78
C VAL A 71 -10.56 2.75 -1.32
N GLU A 72 -11.37 3.21 -2.28
CA GLU A 72 -12.70 3.81 -2.03
C GLU A 72 -13.88 2.90 -2.39
N ASP A 73 -13.65 1.77 -3.07
CA ASP A 73 -14.69 0.81 -3.41
C ASP A 73 -14.21 -0.65 -3.38
N ARG A 74 -15.19 -1.57 -3.41
CA ARG A 74 -14.97 -3.02 -3.35
C ARG A 74 -14.27 -3.57 -4.60
N GLN A 75 -14.54 -3.03 -5.79
CA GLN A 75 -13.97 -3.55 -7.03
C GLN A 75 -12.46 -3.29 -7.09
N VAL A 76 -12.03 -2.11 -6.64
CA VAL A 76 -10.61 -1.78 -6.46
C VAL A 76 -9.95 -2.74 -5.47
N LEU A 77 -10.58 -2.99 -4.32
CA LEU A 77 -10.06 -3.95 -3.34
C LEU A 77 -9.92 -5.36 -3.91
N ASP A 78 -10.97 -5.87 -4.57
CA ASP A 78 -10.96 -7.19 -5.20
C ASP A 78 -9.86 -7.31 -6.26
N ARG A 79 -9.63 -6.22 -7.02
CA ARG A 79 -8.56 -6.17 -8.02
C ARG A 79 -7.17 -6.20 -7.39
N LEU A 80 -6.96 -5.49 -6.29
CA LEU A 80 -5.71 -5.47 -5.54
C LEU A 80 -5.42 -6.84 -4.91
N MET A 81 -6.43 -7.49 -4.33
CA MET A 81 -6.31 -8.86 -3.81
C MET A 81 -5.93 -9.85 -4.92
N ALA A 82 -6.57 -9.76 -6.08
CA ALA A 82 -6.23 -10.59 -7.25
C ALA A 82 -4.84 -10.28 -7.86
N MET A 83 -4.25 -9.12 -7.52
CA MET A 83 -2.88 -8.76 -7.87
C MET A 83 -1.87 -9.21 -6.82
N GLY A 84 -2.31 -9.69 -5.66
CA GLY A 84 -1.44 -10.09 -4.55
C GLY A 84 -0.96 -8.92 -3.69
N CYS A 85 -1.64 -7.77 -3.70
CA CYS A 85 -1.27 -6.65 -2.84
C CYS A 85 -1.39 -7.04 -1.36
N ASP A 86 -0.36 -6.79 -0.54
CA ASP A 86 -0.27 -7.28 0.84
C ASP A 86 -1.19 -6.52 1.80
N MET A 87 -1.35 -5.21 1.57
CA MET A 87 -2.06 -4.30 2.45
C MET A 87 -2.77 -3.21 1.66
N ALA A 88 -3.86 -2.69 2.22
CA ALA A 88 -4.66 -1.63 1.61
C ALA A 88 -5.14 -0.63 2.66
N GLN A 89 -5.21 0.63 2.26
CA GLN A 89 -5.75 1.73 3.03
C GLN A 89 -6.74 2.52 2.19
N GLY A 90 -7.89 2.87 2.76
CA GLY A 90 -8.84 3.77 2.12
C GLY A 90 -10.19 3.79 2.80
N TYR A 91 -11.04 4.73 2.40
CA TYR A 91 -12.35 4.96 3.03
C TYR A 91 -13.32 3.80 2.92
N TYR A 92 -13.13 2.91 1.93
CA TYR A 92 -13.89 1.66 1.86
C TYR A 92 -13.65 0.76 3.08
N LEU A 93 -12.41 0.75 3.61
CA LEU A 93 -12.00 -0.09 4.73
C LEU A 93 -12.27 0.59 6.08
N SER A 94 -11.90 1.86 6.19
CA SER A 94 -12.19 2.72 7.33
C SER A 94 -11.94 4.18 6.97
N HIS A 95 -12.80 5.07 7.47
CA HIS A 95 -12.45 6.47 7.59
C HIS A 95 -11.39 6.67 8.70
N PRO A 96 -10.65 7.79 8.70
CA PRO A 96 -9.84 8.22 9.84
C PRO A 96 -10.70 8.29 11.10
N LEU A 97 -10.21 7.68 12.18
CA LEU A 97 -10.94 7.57 13.44
C LEU A 97 -10.32 8.49 14.50
N PRO A 98 -11.14 9.12 15.36
CA PRO A 98 -10.62 9.70 16.60
C PRO A 98 -10.08 8.59 17.52
N MET A 99 -9.21 8.98 18.45
CA MET A 99 -8.44 8.05 19.29
C MET A 99 -9.31 7.03 20.03
N ASP A 100 -10.42 7.47 20.62
CA ASP A 100 -11.38 6.61 21.34
C ASP A 100 -11.96 5.52 20.45
N ARG A 101 -12.32 5.86 19.21
CA ARG A 101 -12.84 4.92 18.22
C ARG A 101 -11.77 4.01 17.66
N LEU A 102 -10.54 4.50 17.53
CA LEU A 102 -9.39 3.69 17.14
C LEU A 102 -9.11 2.61 18.18
N LEU A 103 -9.02 2.97 19.46
CA LEU A 103 -8.77 2.03 20.55
C LEU A 103 -9.84 0.92 20.61
N ALA A 104 -11.12 1.32 20.56
CA ALA A 104 -12.23 0.37 20.54
C ALA A 104 -12.21 -0.59 19.34
N ARG A 105 -11.62 -0.18 18.21
CA ARG A 105 -11.47 -1.01 17.01
C ARG A 105 -10.26 -1.93 17.09
N LEU A 106 -9.15 -1.47 17.69
CA LEU A 106 -7.94 -2.28 17.87
C LEU A 106 -8.15 -3.42 18.88
N ASP A 107 -9.04 -3.24 19.85
CA ASP A 107 -9.43 -4.28 20.81
C ASP A 107 -10.27 -5.42 20.18
N GLN A 108 -10.68 -5.27 18.91
CA GLN A 108 -11.35 -6.31 18.15
C GLN A 108 -10.28 -7.01 17.28
N ASP A 109 -9.85 -8.21 17.68
CA ASP A 109 -8.74 -9.04 17.14
C ASP A 109 -8.77 -9.40 15.63
N SER A 110 -9.52 -8.70 14.79
CA SER A 110 -9.84 -9.09 13.42
C SER A 110 -9.30 -8.08 12.39
N PHE A 111 -7.98 -8.02 12.22
CA PHE A 111 -7.36 -7.36 11.07
C PHE A 111 -6.54 -8.38 10.27
N ARG A 112 -7.23 -9.24 9.52
CA ARG A 112 -6.61 -10.07 8.47
C ARG A 112 -7.36 -9.85 7.17
N PHE A 113 -6.60 -9.69 6.10
CA PHE A 113 -7.10 -9.83 4.73
C PHE A 113 -7.47 -11.30 4.53
N GLU A 114 -8.76 -11.61 4.50
CA GLU A 114 -9.27 -12.84 3.89
C GLU A 114 -9.72 -12.53 2.46
#